data_AF-E0STL2-F1
#
_entry.id   AF-E0STL2-F1
#
_cell.length_a   1.000
_cell.length_b   1.000
_cell.length_c   1.000
_cell.angle_alpha   90.00
_cell.angle_beta   90.00
_cell.angle_gamma   90.00
#
_symmetry.space_group_name_H-M   'P 1'
#
loop_
_entity.id
_entity.type
_entity.pdbx_description
1 polymer ?
#
loop_
_entity_poly.entity_id
_entity_poly.type
_entity_poly.pdbx_seq_one_letter_code
_entity_poly.pdbx_strand_id
1 'polypeptide(L)' 'MEFILVDGTVIRRAVSEAIIELPGYGERHSPVVLGESEDENLLGVVTLEIFGLVLDPFRRVLRPIRALMK' A
#
# COMPACT_ATOMS: atom_id res chain seq x y z
N MET A 1 3.41 -3.06 -16.16
CA MET A 1 4.60 -2.67 -15.37
C MET A 1 5.33 -3.92 -14.96
N GLU A 2 6.66 -3.89 -14.92
CA GLU A 2 7.49 -5.00 -14.45
C GLU A 2 7.76 -4.85 -12.94
N PHE A 3 7.65 -5.95 -12.20
CA PHE A 3 7.92 -6.02 -10.77
C PHE A 3 8.85 -7.20 -10.48
N ILE A 4 9.69 -7.06 -9.46
CA ILE A 4 10.64 -8.09 -9.02
C ILE A 4 10.15 -8.62 -7.68
N LEU A 5 9.88 -9.92 -7.62
CA LEU A 5 9.49 -10.62 -6.41
C LEU A 5 10.72 -10.88 -5.52
N VAL A 6 10.47 -11.27 -4.26
CA VAL A 6 11.52 -11.50 -3.26
C VAL A 6 12.51 -12.60 -3.65
N ASP A 7 12.07 -13.57 -4.46
CA ASP A 7 12.90 -14.66 -4.99
C ASP A 7 13.67 -14.27 -6.27
N GLY A 8 13.53 -13.03 -6.73
CA GLY A 8 14.13 -12.53 -7.97
C GLY A 8 13.29 -12.76 -9.23
N THR A 9 12.12 -13.41 -9.12
CA THR A 9 11.21 -13.62 -10.25
C THR A 9 10.67 -12.28 -10.76
N VAL A 10 10.72 -12.05 -12.08
CA VAL A 10 10.13 -10.87 -12.71
C VAL A 10 8.72 -11.19 -13.17
N ILE A 11 7.74 -10.40 -12.70
CA ILE A 11 6.34 -10.50 -13.12
C ILE A 11 5.91 -9.23 -13.86
N ARG A 12 4.91 -9.36 -14.73
CA ARG A 12 4.24 -8.24 -15.39
C ARG A 12 2.82 -8.13 -14.90
N ARG A 13 2.45 -6.93 -14.42
CA ARG A 13 1.08 -6.62 -13.95
C ARG A 13 0.62 -5.27 -14.48
N ALA A 14 -0.69 -5.13 -14.63
CA ALA A 14 -1.30 -3.84 -14.89
C ALA A 14 -1.29 -2.98 -13.61
N VAL A 15 -1.24 -1.67 -13.79
CA VAL A 15 -1.35 -0.70 -12.69
C VAL A 15 -2.60 0.11 -12.95
N SER A 16 -3.35 0.39 -11.89
CA SER A 16 -4.55 1.21 -11.93
C SER A 16 -4.58 2.14 -10.72
N GLU A 17 -5.65 2.91 -10.60
CA GLU A 17 -6.04 3.62 -9.39
C GLU A 17 -7.23 2.91 -8.75
N ALA A 18 -7.28 2.90 -7.42
CA ALA A 18 -8.43 2.45 -6.64
C ALA A 18 -8.78 3.48 -5.57
N ILE A 19 -10.07 3.58 -5.25
CA ILE A 19 -10.56 4.27 -4.06
C ILE A 19 -10.50 3.28 -2.90
N ILE A 20 -9.78 3.63 -1.84
CA ILE A 20 -9.61 2.82 -0.65
C ILE A 20 -10.24 3.58 0.51
N GLU A 21 -11.19 2.93 1.19
CA GLU A 21 -11.71 3.39 2.48
C GLU A 21 -10.93 2.71 3.60
N LEU A 22 -10.36 3.50 4.51
CA LEU A 22 -9.71 2.99 5.71
C LEU A 22 -10.48 3.49 6.95
N PRO A 23 -11.02 2.58 7.79
CA PRO A 23 -11.82 2.96 8.95
C PRO A 23 -11.10 3.95 9.86
N GLY A 24 -11.75 5.08 10.16
CA GLY A 24 -11.20 6.16 10.98
C GLY A 24 -10.31 7.15 10.22
N TYR A 25 -9.99 6.91 8.95
CA TYR A 25 -9.15 7.78 8.11
C TYR A 25 -9.84 8.26 6.83
N GLY A 26 -11.01 7.69 6.50
CA GLY A 26 -11.84 8.06 5.36
C GLY A 26 -11.37 7.42 4.05
N GLU A 27 -11.73 8.04 2.93
CA GLU A 27 -11.44 7.55 1.59
C GLU A 27 -10.23 8.28 0.97
N ARG A 28 -9.38 7.55 0.25
CA ARG A 28 -8.28 8.09 -0.56
C ARG A 28 -8.13 7.34 -1.87
N HIS A 29 -7.62 8.02 -2.88
CA HIS A 29 -7.19 7.40 -4.13
C HIS A 29 -5.76 6.89 -3.96
N SER A 30 -5.50 5.65 -4.35
CA SER A 30 -4.17 5.06 -4.32
C SER A 30 -3.88 4.35 -5.64
N PRO A 31 -2.65 4.41 -6.16
CA PRO A 31 -2.23 3.48 -7.19
C PRO A 31 -2.26 2.05 -6.63
N VAL A 32 -2.65 1.10 -7.48
CA VAL A 32 -2.70 -0.32 -7.17
C VAL A 32 -2.08 -1.14 -8.30
N VAL A 33 -1.42 -2.24 -7.93
CA VAL A 33 -1.04 -3.28 -8.88
C VAL A 33 -2.22 -4.25 -8.95
N LEU A 34 -2.75 -4.49 -10.15
CA LEU A 34 -3.85 -5.44 -10.33
C LEU A 34 -3.29 -6.86 -10.22
N GLY A 35 -3.76 -7.60 -9.21
CA GLY A 35 -3.40 -9.01 -8.99
C GLY A 35 -4.19 -9.96 -9.90
N GLU A 36 -3.74 -11.21 -9.94
CA GLU A 36 -4.40 -12.35 -10.57
C GLU A 36 -5.23 -13.14 -9.53
N SER A 37 -5.89 -14.21 -9.97
CA SER A 37 -6.80 -15.01 -9.13
C SER A 37 -6.18 -15.61 -7.86
N GLU A 38 -4.88 -15.85 -7.89
CA GLU A 38 -4.08 -16.44 -6.82
C GLU A 38 -3.42 -15.40 -5.91
N ASP A 39 -3.50 -14.12 -6.27
CA ASP A 39 -2.85 -13.03 -5.53
C ASP A 39 -3.75 -12.57 -4.36
N GLU A 40 -3.13 -12.29 -3.22
CA GLU A 40 -3.82 -11.77 -2.03
C GLU A 40 -3.84 -10.24 -2.02
N ASN A 41 -4.88 -9.66 -1.41
CA ASN A 41 -4.96 -8.22 -1.21
C ASN A 41 -3.90 -7.77 -0.20
N LEU A 42 -2.92 -6.99 -0.68
CA LEU A 42 -1.84 -6.46 0.16
C LEU A 42 -1.90 -4.92 0.21
N LEU A 43 -1.95 -4.38 1.43
CA LEU A 43 -1.85 -2.94 1.65
C LEU A 43 -0.38 -2.51 1.60
N GLY A 44 -0.03 -1.76 0.56
CA GLY A 44 1.34 -1.28 0.33
C GLY A 44 1.68 -0.02 1.12
N VAL A 45 2.99 0.29 1.21
CA VAL A 45 3.50 1.49 1.87
C VAL A 45 3.01 2.79 1.23
N VAL A 46 2.92 2.84 -0.11
CA VAL A 46 2.43 4.02 -0.85
C VAL A 46 1.02 4.40 -0.40
N THR A 47 0.14 3.41 -0.22
CA THR A 47 -1.21 3.65 0.30
C THR A 47 -1.16 4.22 1.71
N LEU A 48 -0.34 3.66 2.60
CA LEU A 48 -0.18 4.17 3.97
C LEU A 48 0.34 5.61 3.99
N GLU A 49 1.31 5.95 3.13
CA GLU A 49 1.85 7.31 3.00
C GLU A 49 0.79 8.31 2.54
N ILE A 50 -0.07 7.94 1.59
CA ILE A 50 -1.20 8.77 1.14
C ILE A 50 -2.17 9.06 2.29
N PHE A 51 -2.37 8.10 3.19
CA PHE A 51 -3.16 8.29 4.41
C PHE A 51 -2.40 9.03 5.54
N GLY A 52 -1.11 9.34 5.36
CA GLY A 52 -0.27 9.94 6.40
C GLY A 52 0.04 8.96 7.54
N LEU A 53 0.14 7.67 7.24
CA LEU A 53 0.30 6.57 8.20
C LEU A 53 1.60 5.79 8.02
N VAL A 54 2.06 5.21 9.12
CA VAL A 54 3.16 4.24 9.16
C VAL A 54 2.74 3.02 9.99
N LEU A 55 3.18 1.83 9.57
CA LEU A 55 2.97 0.59 10.31
C LEU A 55 4.03 0.48 11.42
N ASP A 56 3.60 0.28 12.67
CA ASP A 56 4.45 -0.26 13.75
C ASP A 56 4.52 -1.79 13.57
N PRO A 57 5.63 -2.37 13.07
CA PRO A 57 5.68 -3.79 12.72
C PRO A 57 5.71 -4.70 13.95
N PHE A 58 6.16 -4.19 15.10
CA PHE A 58 6.22 -4.96 16.35
C PHE A 58 4.85 -5.12 16.98
N ARG A 59 4.01 -4.08 16.89
CA ARG A 59 2.64 -4.09 17.45
C ARG A 59 1.55 -4.35 16.41
N ARG A 60 1.88 -4.33 15.11
CA ARG A 60 0.95 -4.46 13.99
C ARG A 60 -0.18 -3.42 14.05
N VAL A 61 0.16 -2.17 14.35
CA VAL A 61 -0.80 -1.05 14.41
C VAL A 61 -0.35 0.08 13.51
N LEU A 62 -1.32 0.75 12.87
CA LEU A 62 -1.07 1.97 12.10
C LEU A 62 -0.94 3.16 13.05
N ARG A 63 0.01 4.05 12.75
CA ARG A 63 0.26 5.28 13.51
C ARG A 63 0.33 6.46 12.54
N PRO A 64 -0.13 7.66 12.93
CA PRO A 64 0.16 8.86 12.17
C PRO A 64 1.66 9.07 11.99
N ILE A 65 2.08 9.39 10.77
CA ILE A 65 3.44 9.86 10.51
C ILE A 65 3.61 11.16 11.28
N ARG A 66 4.58 11.20 12.19
CA ARG A 66 5.02 12.45 12.81
C ARG A 66 6.01 13.11 11.86
N ALA A 67 5.50 13.90 10.92
CA ALA A 67 6.36 14.79 10.15
C ALA A 67 6.77 15.95 11.08
N LEU A 68 8.06 16.03 11.41
CA LEU A 68 8.62 17.26 11.96
C LEU A 68 8.77 18.24 10.78
N MET A 69 7.79 19.11 10.58
CA MET A 69 7.99 20.26 9.68
C MET A 69 9.01 21.19 10.35
N LYS A 70 10.13 21.45 9.66
CA LYS A 70 11.03 22.56 10.00
C LYS A 70 10.50 23.85 9.40
#